data_AF-A0A812NZ19-F1
#
_entry.id   AF-A0A812NZ19-F1
#
_cell.length_a   1.000
_cell.length_b   1.000
_cell.length_c   1.000
_cell.angle_alpha   90.00
_cell.angle_beta   90.00
_cell.angle_gamma   90.00
#
_symmetry.space_group_name_H-M   'P 1'
#
loop_
_entity.id
_entity.type
_entity.pdbx_description
1 polymer ?
#
loop_
_entity_poly.entity_id
_entity_poly.type
_entity_poly.pdbx_seq_one_letter_code
_entity_poly.pdbx_strand_id
1 'polypeptide(L)'
;MPLTALLKQISRKEVVDSEASFKARCSLVCGDLAIHGKLLAQQVKTFSDLAFACGTPQAPPSEEDFNQFCDKILGSGASVGDAAKLRRLHFESSAYVTASLKAQVMGETSEAPKKLPVAEKTARVANQRQRLKGKRSWSRHTVSLTLWHIKWKLTMLGGKEKSKVLTLHESTVTLAPVADQLTASHATSLEIQWCLQRRGLAYDMNQIISWETHESWVSYLMQHLTREAPPNYASVGINQILKADSELFLLIAKEITQVRADSTGKMPVDEAMQKLRHDPRVVMRLLPLPKGQSSSAAPVDETEPSRGRKRQRERTGWGSSSSCEDG
;
A
#
# COMPACT_ATOMS: atom_id res chain seq x y z
N MET A 1 19.29 2.99 1.70
CA MET A 1 18.83 2.94 0.29
C MET A 1 17.74 3.98 0.07
N PRO A 2 17.57 4.55 -1.14
CA PRO A 2 16.46 5.45 -1.41
C PRO A 2 15.14 4.67 -1.39
N LEU A 3 14.10 5.25 -0.81
CA LEU A 3 12.75 4.66 -0.67
C LEU A 3 12.17 4.12 -1.99
N THR A 4 12.62 4.62 -3.13
CA THR A 4 12.27 4.10 -4.47
C THR A 4 12.66 2.63 -4.68
N ALA A 5 13.80 2.17 -4.12
CA ALA A 5 14.19 0.75 -4.16
C ALA A 5 13.24 -0.13 -3.33
N LEU A 6 12.76 0.42 -2.21
CA LEU A 6 11.80 -0.18 -1.29
C LEU A 6 10.43 -0.41 -2.00
N LEU A 7 9.99 0.56 -2.80
CA LEU A 7 8.78 0.46 -3.63
C LEU A 7 8.90 -0.56 -4.77
N LYS A 8 10.07 -0.61 -5.42
CA LYS A 8 10.37 -1.63 -6.45
C LYS A 8 10.33 -3.05 -5.88
N GLN A 9 10.63 -3.24 -4.61
CA GLN A 9 10.52 -4.56 -3.95
C GLN A 9 9.08 -4.88 -3.57
N ILE A 10 8.25 -3.92 -3.15
CA ILE A 10 6.85 -4.19 -2.79
C ILE A 10 6.02 -4.74 -3.98
N SER A 11 6.35 -4.34 -5.22
CA SER A 11 5.47 -4.51 -6.38
C SER A 11 5.64 -5.75 -7.28
N ARG A 12 6.63 -6.62 -7.05
CA ARG A 12 6.97 -7.76 -7.95
C ARG A 12 6.35 -9.11 -7.57
N LYS A 13 5.06 -9.22 -7.23
CA LYS A 13 4.44 -10.57 -7.28
C LYS A 13 3.72 -10.64 -8.60
N GLU A 14 4.41 -11.18 -9.60
CA GLU A 14 3.88 -11.25 -10.95
C GLU A 14 2.79 -12.30 -11.04
N VAL A 15 1.99 -12.25 -12.11
CA VAL A 15 0.94 -13.25 -12.36
C VAL A 15 1.53 -14.66 -12.35
N VAL A 16 2.76 -14.80 -12.86
CA VAL A 16 3.50 -16.05 -13.00
C VAL A 16 3.76 -16.72 -11.65
N ASP A 17 4.06 -15.94 -10.60
CA ASP A 17 4.41 -16.42 -9.26
C ASP A 17 3.21 -16.44 -8.29
N SER A 18 2.01 -16.18 -8.80
CA SER A 18 0.79 -16.07 -7.98
C SER A 18 0.04 -17.40 -7.96
N GLU A 19 0.13 -18.11 -6.83
CA GLU A 19 -0.65 -19.34 -6.56
C GLU A 19 -2.16 -19.10 -6.70
N ALA A 20 -2.65 -17.94 -6.25
CA ALA A 20 -4.06 -17.60 -6.35
C ALA A 20 -4.50 -17.38 -7.81
N SER A 21 -3.64 -16.76 -8.62
CA SER A 21 -3.89 -16.59 -10.05
C SER A 21 -3.89 -17.93 -10.78
N PHE A 22 -2.96 -18.81 -10.43
CA PHE A 22 -2.87 -20.16 -10.96
C PHE A 22 -4.15 -20.96 -10.64
N LYS A 23 -4.54 -21.01 -9.37
CA LYS A 23 -5.77 -21.67 -8.91
C LYS A 23 -7.02 -21.15 -9.63
N ALA A 24 -7.16 -19.83 -9.74
CA ALA A 24 -8.29 -19.22 -10.44
C ALA A 24 -8.32 -19.60 -11.92
N ARG A 25 -7.16 -19.71 -12.57
CA ARG A 25 -7.09 -20.12 -13.98
C ARG A 25 -7.39 -21.60 -14.15
N CYS A 26 -6.90 -22.47 -13.26
CA CYS A 26 -7.25 -23.89 -13.26
C CYS A 26 -8.76 -24.11 -13.17
N SER A 27 -9.46 -23.39 -12.27
CA SER A 27 -10.92 -23.51 -12.16
C SER A 27 -11.65 -23.06 -13.42
N LEU A 28 -11.16 -22.02 -14.10
CA LEU A 28 -11.75 -21.53 -15.34
C LEU A 28 -11.57 -22.50 -16.52
N VAL A 29 -10.40 -23.15 -16.62
CA VAL A 29 -10.12 -24.08 -17.72
C VAL A 29 -10.76 -25.44 -17.50
N CYS A 30 -10.75 -25.94 -16.25
CA CYS A 30 -11.21 -27.29 -15.95
C CYS A 30 -12.70 -27.35 -15.59
N GLY A 31 -13.28 -26.22 -15.15
CA GLY A 31 -14.61 -26.15 -14.55
C GLY A 31 -14.64 -26.59 -13.08
N ASP A 32 -13.58 -27.24 -12.60
CA ASP A 32 -13.40 -27.76 -11.25
C ASP A 32 -11.97 -27.51 -10.72
N LEU A 33 -11.68 -28.01 -9.52
CA LEU A 33 -10.34 -27.93 -8.91
C LEU A 33 -9.64 -29.30 -8.82
N ALA A 34 -10.12 -30.32 -9.55
CA ALA A 34 -9.58 -31.68 -9.45
C ALA A 34 -8.13 -31.75 -9.98
N ILE A 35 -7.90 -31.20 -11.18
CA ILE A 35 -6.56 -31.13 -11.80
C ILE A 35 -5.62 -30.27 -10.94
N HIS A 36 -6.11 -29.15 -10.43
CA HIS A 36 -5.34 -28.29 -9.51
C HIS A 36 -4.93 -29.04 -8.23
N GLY A 37 -5.82 -29.84 -7.63
CA GLY A 37 -5.49 -30.66 -6.46
C GLY A 37 -4.38 -31.67 -6.74
N LYS A 38 -4.40 -32.32 -7.91
CA LYS A 38 -3.35 -33.25 -8.35
C LYS A 38 -2.00 -32.54 -8.59
N LEU A 39 -2.03 -31.35 -9.20
CA LEU A 39 -0.85 -30.51 -9.40
C LEU A 39 -0.23 -30.08 -8.06
N LEU A 40 -1.06 -29.66 -7.11
CA LEU A 40 -0.61 -29.29 -5.76
C LEU A 40 0.07 -30.46 -5.02
N ALA A 41 -0.43 -31.69 -5.20
CA ALA A 41 0.18 -32.88 -4.59
C ALA A 41 1.63 -33.10 -5.08
N GLN A 42 1.92 -32.69 -6.32
CA GLN A 42 3.25 -32.71 -6.93
C GLN A 42 4.05 -31.42 -6.72
N GLN A 43 3.62 -30.56 -5.79
CA GLN A 43 4.24 -29.25 -5.50
C GLN A 43 4.22 -28.26 -6.69
N VAL A 44 3.38 -28.47 -7.70
CA VAL A 44 3.17 -27.50 -8.78
C VAL A 44 2.11 -26.50 -8.34
N LYS A 45 2.55 -25.31 -7.90
CA LYS A 45 1.68 -24.30 -7.26
C LYS A 45 1.48 -23.04 -8.10
N THR A 46 2.39 -22.77 -9.03
CA THR A 46 2.41 -21.53 -9.82
C THR A 46 2.48 -21.81 -11.32
N PHE A 47 2.24 -20.78 -12.14
CA PHE A 47 2.46 -20.88 -13.59
C PHE A 47 3.93 -21.12 -13.92
N SER A 48 4.86 -20.57 -13.11
CA SER A 48 6.29 -20.85 -13.26
C SER A 48 6.57 -22.35 -13.12
N ASP A 49 6.09 -22.96 -12.03
CA ASP A 49 6.30 -24.39 -11.77
C ASP A 49 5.75 -25.25 -12.91
N LEU A 50 4.54 -24.96 -13.38
CA LEU A 50 3.92 -25.73 -14.46
C LEU A 50 4.63 -25.54 -15.80
N ALA A 51 5.08 -24.33 -16.12
CA ALA A 51 5.75 -24.03 -17.39
C ALA A 51 7.12 -24.70 -17.55
N PHE A 52 7.78 -25.03 -16.43
CA PHE A 52 9.05 -25.75 -16.39
C PHE A 52 8.89 -27.22 -15.98
N ALA A 53 7.66 -27.69 -15.74
CA ALA A 53 7.40 -29.07 -15.33
C ALA A 53 7.61 -30.07 -16.48
N CYS A 54 7.39 -29.66 -17.73
CA CYS A 54 7.57 -30.50 -18.91
C CYS A 54 8.12 -29.65 -20.07
N GLY A 55 9.43 -29.71 -20.29
CA GLY A 55 10.12 -28.89 -21.29
C GLY A 55 10.50 -27.50 -20.79
N THR A 56 10.66 -26.54 -21.70
CA THR A 56 11.02 -25.17 -21.34
C THR A 56 10.08 -24.15 -22.02
N PRO A 57 9.93 -22.94 -21.47
CA PRO A 57 9.11 -21.90 -22.10
C PRO A 57 9.53 -21.50 -23.52
N GLN A 58 10.78 -21.81 -23.94
CA GLN A 58 11.28 -21.56 -25.29
C GLN A 58 11.13 -22.77 -26.23
N ALA A 59 11.22 -23.99 -25.70
CA ALA A 59 11.12 -25.22 -26.47
C ALA A 59 9.97 -26.08 -25.93
N PRO A 60 8.84 -26.22 -26.67
CA PRO A 60 7.73 -27.04 -26.22
C PRO A 60 8.17 -28.50 -26.05
N PRO A 61 7.60 -29.23 -25.07
CA PRO A 61 7.92 -30.64 -24.86
C PRO A 61 7.48 -31.49 -26.06
N SER A 62 8.16 -32.62 -26.27
CA SER A 62 7.70 -33.63 -27.23
C SER A 62 6.34 -34.20 -26.80
N GLU A 63 5.59 -34.78 -27.75
CA GLU A 63 4.30 -35.40 -27.41
C GLU A 63 4.46 -36.56 -26.41
N GLU A 64 5.55 -37.33 -26.54
CA GLU A 64 5.87 -38.44 -25.65
C GLU A 64 6.14 -37.97 -24.22
N ASP A 65 6.97 -36.93 -24.05
CA ASP A 65 7.27 -36.34 -22.74
C ASP A 65 6.02 -35.78 -22.07
N PHE A 66 5.17 -35.13 -22.86
CA PHE A 66 3.92 -34.55 -22.36
C PHE A 66 2.93 -35.63 -21.92
N ASN A 67 2.84 -36.75 -22.66
CA ASN A 67 1.99 -37.87 -22.28
C ASN A 67 2.47 -38.53 -20.99
N GLN A 68 3.79 -38.75 -20.84
CA GLN A 68 4.37 -39.25 -19.57
C GLN A 68 4.10 -38.30 -18.40
N PHE A 69 4.17 -36.99 -18.63
CA PHE A 69 3.83 -35.98 -17.63
C PHE A 69 2.34 -36.02 -17.25
N CYS A 70 1.44 -36.18 -18.22
CA CYS A 70 0.00 -36.36 -17.97
C CYS A 70 -0.26 -37.60 -17.13
N ASP A 71 0.37 -38.73 -17.44
CA ASP A 71 0.19 -39.97 -16.70
C ASP A 71 0.67 -39.84 -15.24
N LYS A 72 1.78 -39.13 -15.01
CA LYS A 72 2.30 -38.85 -13.66
C LYS A 72 1.34 -38.00 -12.82
N ILE A 73 0.66 -37.02 -13.41
CA ILE A 73 -0.23 -36.12 -12.67
C ILE A 73 -1.63 -36.69 -12.55
N LEU A 74 -2.21 -37.15 -13.66
CA LEU A 74 -3.60 -37.54 -13.75
C LEU A 74 -3.84 -39.01 -13.40
N GLY A 75 -2.82 -39.87 -13.56
CA GLY A 75 -2.89 -41.32 -13.41
C GLY A 75 -3.23 -42.04 -14.72
N SER A 76 -2.98 -43.36 -14.76
CA SER A 76 -3.05 -44.24 -15.95
C SER A 76 -4.47 -44.56 -16.47
N GLY A 77 -5.40 -43.62 -16.36
CA GLY A 77 -6.80 -43.76 -16.81
C GLY A 77 -7.50 -42.42 -17.05
N ALA A 78 -6.73 -41.35 -17.26
CA ALA A 78 -7.26 -40.02 -17.48
C ALA A 78 -7.98 -39.92 -18.82
N SER A 79 -9.11 -39.20 -18.85
CA SER A 79 -9.81 -38.92 -20.09
C SER A 79 -8.93 -38.08 -21.03
N VAL A 80 -9.04 -38.30 -22.34
CA VAL A 80 -8.43 -37.44 -23.37
C VAL A 80 -8.80 -35.96 -23.14
N GLY A 81 -9.99 -35.70 -22.62
CA GLY A 81 -10.42 -34.34 -22.26
C GLY A 81 -9.60 -33.72 -21.13
N ASP A 82 -9.17 -34.51 -20.14
CA ASP A 82 -8.36 -34.02 -19.02
C ASP A 82 -6.91 -33.76 -19.45
N ALA A 83 -6.37 -34.62 -20.32
CA ALA A 83 -5.08 -34.38 -20.96
C ALA A 83 -5.09 -33.10 -21.82
N ALA A 84 -6.17 -32.84 -22.56
CA ALA A 84 -6.32 -31.61 -23.34
C ALA A 84 -6.40 -30.35 -22.46
N LYS A 85 -7.13 -30.40 -21.33
CA LYS A 85 -7.18 -29.31 -20.35
C LYS A 85 -5.80 -29.03 -19.75
N LEU A 86 -5.07 -30.08 -19.35
CA LEU A 86 -3.71 -29.96 -18.81
C LEU A 86 -2.74 -29.38 -19.85
N ARG A 87 -2.86 -29.78 -21.12
CA ARG A 87 -2.05 -29.26 -22.22
C ARG A 87 -2.28 -27.77 -22.44
N ARG A 88 -3.55 -27.35 -22.41
CA ARG A 88 -3.91 -25.93 -22.46
C ARG A 88 -3.31 -25.15 -21.29
N LEU A 89 -3.44 -25.66 -20.07
CA LEU A 89 -2.86 -25.00 -18.88
C LEU A 89 -1.34 -24.88 -18.98
N HIS A 90 -0.65 -25.92 -19.45
CA HIS A 90 0.79 -25.90 -19.67
C HIS A 90 1.19 -24.83 -20.70
N PHE A 91 0.55 -24.84 -21.88
CA PHE A 91 0.80 -23.84 -22.93
C PHE A 91 0.57 -22.40 -22.43
N GLU A 92 -0.53 -22.15 -21.73
CA GLU A 92 -0.83 -20.83 -21.15
C GLU A 92 0.23 -20.43 -20.12
N SER A 93 0.71 -21.36 -19.30
CA SER A 93 1.77 -21.13 -18.31
C SER A 93 3.08 -20.74 -18.98
N SER A 94 3.52 -21.49 -20.00
CA SER A 94 4.72 -21.19 -20.78
C SER A 94 4.62 -19.82 -21.46
N ALA A 95 3.45 -19.46 -21.99
CA ALA A 95 3.21 -18.15 -22.58
C ALA A 95 3.34 -17.01 -21.55
N TYR A 96 2.79 -17.18 -20.34
CA TYR A 96 2.93 -16.18 -19.27
C TYR A 96 4.39 -15.98 -18.83
N VAL A 97 5.15 -17.07 -18.66
CA VAL A 97 6.58 -17.01 -18.32
C VAL A 97 7.37 -16.31 -19.42
N THR A 98 7.17 -16.69 -20.67
CA THR A 98 7.87 -16.08 -21.80
C THR A 98 7.54 -14.59 -21.94
N ALA A 99 6.28 -14.18 -21.73
CA ALA A 99 5.91 -12.77 -21.73
C ALA A 99 6.56 -12.00 -20.56
N SER A 100 6.59 -12.57 -19.36
CA SER A 100 7.26 -11.98 -18.19
C SER A 100 8.77 -11.81 -18.44
N LEU A 101 9.45 -12.87 -18.90
CA LEU A 101 10.88 -12.84 -19.19
C LEU A 101 11.22 -11.81 -20.29
N LYS A 102 10.42 -11.75 -21.36
CA LYS A 102 10.59 -10.71 -22.40
C LYS A 102 10.47 -9.31 -21.83
N ALA A 103 9.46 -9.05 -21.00
CA ALA A 103 9.29 -7.74 -20.36
C ALA A 103 10.44 -7.39 -19.39
N GLN A 104 11.05 -8.38 -18.74
CA GLN A 104 12.24 -8.18 -17.90
C GLN A 104 13.47 -7.84 -18.76
N VAL A 105 13.69 -8.57 -19.85
CA VAL A 105 14.84 -8.37 -20.75
C VAL A 105 14.74 -7.04 -21.51
N MET A 106 13.54 -6.67 -21.96
CA MET A 106 13.32 -5.44 -22.73
C MET A 106 13.39 -4.15 -21.89
N GLY A 107 13.57 -4.25 -20.57
CA GLY A 107 13.61 -3.06 -19.71
C GLY A 107 12.28 -2.31 -19.63
N GLU A 108 11.16 -2.89 -20.11
CA GLU A 108 9.80 -2.39 -19.89
C GLU A 108 9.34 -2.52 -18.42
N THR A 109 10.27 -2.80 -17.51
CA THR A 109 10.12 -2.55 -16.09
C THR A 109 10.18 -1.05 -15.85
N SER A 110 9.08 -0.37 -16.20
CA SER A 110 8.78 0.96 -15.70
C SER A 110 9.10 1.00 -14.19
N GLU A 111 9.73 2.07 -13.73
CA GLU A 111 9.95 2.29 -12.29
C GLU A 111 8.64 2.37 -11.50
N ALA A 112 7.51 2.49 -12.21
CA ALA A 112 6.19 2.44 -11.63
C ALA A 112 5.89 1.07 -11.00
N PRO A 113 5.30 1.05 -9.79
CA PRO A 113 4.88 -0.19 -9.15
C PRO A 113 3.86 -0.96 -10.01
N LYS A 114 4.20 -2.20 -10.41
CA LYS A 114 3.27 -3.14 -11.07
C LYS A 114 2.09 -3.50 -10.16
N LYS A 115 0.86 -3.38 -10.67
CA LYS A 115 -0.36 -3.71 -9.92
C LYS A 115 -0.41 -5.21 -9.60
N LEU A 116 -0.81 -5.53 -8.37
CA LEU A 116 -1.05 -6.92 -7.96
C LEU A 116 -2.18 -7.54 -8.79
N PRO A 117 -2.06 -8.81 -9.20
CA PRO A 117 -3.13 -9.53 -9.88
C PRO A 117 -4.42 -9.55 -9.04
N VAL A 118 -5.58 -9.48 -9.71
CA VAL A 118 -6.88 -9.44 -9.02
C VAL A 118 -7.10 -10.68 -8.16
N ALA A 119 -6.76 -11.87 -8.65
CA ALA A 119 -6.89 -13.13 -7.92
C ALA A 119 -6.00 -13.17 -6.67
N GLU A 120 -4.77 -12.66 -6.75
CA GLU A 120 -3.89 -12.53 -5.59
C GLU A 120 -4.50 -11.55 -4.57
N LYS A 121 -4.99 -10.39 -5.03
CA LYS A 121 -5.62 -9.40 -4.16
C LYS A 121 -6.82 -9.97 -3.42
N THR A 122 -7.71 -10.71 -4.10
CA THR A 122 -8.89 -11.30 -3.47
C THR A 122 -8.50 -12.39 -2.47
N ALA A 123 -7.52 -13.24 -2.80
CA ALA A 123 -7.02 -14.27 -1.89
C ALA A 123 -6.42 -13.67 -0.61
N ARG A 124 -5.61 -12.61 -0.72
CA ARG A 124 -5.04 -11.92 0.45
C ARG A 124 -6.11 -11.30 1.35
N VAL A 125 -7.12 -10.66 0.75
CA VAL A 125 -8.27 -10.13 1.52
C VAL A 125 -9.03 -11.25 2.23
N ALA A 126 -9.26 -12.38 1.55
CA ALA A 126 -9.97 -13.51 2.14
C ALA A 126 -9.19 -14.11 3.33
N ASN A 127 -7.88 -14.32 3.17
CA ASN A 127 -7.00 -14.82 4.24
C ASN A 127 -6.98 -13.87 5.44
N GLN A 128 -6.78 -12.56 5.18
CA GLN A 128 -6.79 -11.55 6.23
C GLN A 128 -8.12 -11.52 6.98
N ARG A 129 -9.26 -11.59 6.26
CA ARG A 129 -10.59 -11.64 6.88
C ARG A 129 -10.79 -12.89 7.74
N GLN A 130 -10.28 -14.04 7.29
CA GLN A 130 -10.38 -15.28 8.04
C GLN A 130 -9.54 -15.22 9.33
N ARG A 131 -8.31 -14.72 9.25
CA ARG A 131 -7.40 -14.60 10.39
C ARG A 131 -7.85 -13.56 11.40
N LEU A 132 -8.41 -12.44 10.93
CA LEU A 132 -8.89 -11.35 11.78
C LEU A 132 -10.36 -11.50 12.17
N LYS A 133 -10.99 -12.66 11.89
CA LYS A 133 -12.38 -12.93 12.25
C LYS A 133 -12.57 -12.75 13.76
N GLY A 134 -13.45 -11.83 14.16
CA GLY A 134 -13.73 -11.50 15.56
C GLY A 134 -12.99 -10.27 16.10
N LYS A 135 -11.90 -9.82 15.45
CA LYS A 135 -11.35 -8.48 15.66
C LYS A 135 -12.20 -7.51 14.83
N ARG A 136 -12.72 -6.44 15.45
CA ARG A 136 -13.68 -5.44 14.90
C ARG A 136 -13.99 -5.58 13.39
N SER A 137 -15.23 -5.91 13.05
CA SER A 137 -15.71 -6.00 11.67
C SER A 137 -15.67 -4.63 10.98
N TRP A 138 -14.59 -4.33 10.24
CA TRP A 138 -14.49 -3.12 9.43
C TRP A 138 -15.20 -3.31 8.07
N SER A 139 -16.15 -2.43 7.76
CA SER A 139 -17.03 -2.51 6.59
C SER A 139 -16.30 -2.41 5.23
N ARG A 140 -16.98 -2.95 4.20
CA ARG A 140 -16.52 -3.16 2.82
C ARG A 140 -15.95 -1.91 2.10
N HIS A 141 -16.29 -0.70 2.54
CA HIS A 141 -15.85 0.57 1.96
C HIS A 141 -14.40 0.97 2.31
N THR A 142 -13.76 0.31 3.27
CA THR A 142 -12.46 0.70 3.79
C THR A 142 -11.28 0.27 2.91
N VAL A 143 -11.44 -0.76 2.06
CA VAL A 143 -10.35 -1.28 1.22
C VAL A 143 -9.95 -0.29 0.10
N SER A 144 -10.87 0.55 -0.36
CA SER A 144 -10.55 1.60 -1.35
C SER A 144 -9.62 2.69 -0.78
N LEU A 145 -9.82 3.04 0.50
CA LEU A 145 -8.98 3.97 1.25
C LEU A 145 -7.62 3.38 1.67
N THR A 146 -7.46 2.06 1.74
CA THR A 146 -6.16 1.43 2.06
C THR A 146 -5.11 1.53 0.95
N LEU A 147 -5.53 1.58 -0.33
CA LEU A 147 -4.66 1.95 -1.44
C LEU A 147 -4.23 3.42 -1.35
N TRP A 148 -5.06 4.27 -0.74
CA TRP A 148 -4.79 5.69 -0.53
C TRP A 148 -3.76 5.96 0.58
N HIS A 149 -3.72 5.22 1.69
CA HIS A 149 -2.69 5.43 2.73
C HIS A 149 -1.28 4.97 2.30
N ILE A 150 -1.19 3.91 1.49
CA ILE A 150 0.08 3.54 0.83
C ILE A 150 0.48 4.66 -0.14
N LYS A 151 -0.46 5.16 -0.95
CA LYS A 151 -0.25 6.33 -1.81
C LYS A 151 0.13 7.60 -1.03
N TRP A 152 -0.42 7.84 0.16
CA TRP A 152 -0.19 9.06 0.96
C TRP A 152 1.26 9.14 1.47
N LYS A 153 1.85 8.03 1.90
CA LYS A 153 3.28 8.00 2.29
C LYS A 153 4.22 7.94 1.08
N LEU A 154 3.80 7.35 -0.05
CA LEU A 154 4.55 7.39 -1.32
C LEU A 154 4.55 8.79 -1.97
N THR A 155 3.46 9.54 -1.86
CA THR A 155 3.31 10.87 -2.51
C THR A 155 4.09 11.94 -1.76
N MET A 156 4.25 11.82 -0.43
CA MET A 156 5.15 12.65 0.37
C MET A 156 6.64 12.36 0.12
N LEU A 157 6.96 11.29 -0.62
CA LEU A 157 8.34 10.83 -0.89
C LEU A 157 8.67 10.74 -2.40
N GLY A 158 7.94 11.46 -3.25
CA GLY A 158 8.43 11.85 -4.58
C GLY A 158 7.74 11.24 -5.82
N GLY A 159 6.56 10.64 -5.70
CA GLY A 159 5.80 10.16 -6.88
C GLY A 159 4.43 10.84 -7.03
N LYS A 160 4.31 11.85 -7.90
CA LYS A 160 3.01 12.43 -8.28
C LYS A 160 2.34 11.57 -9.36
N GLU A 161 1.65 10.49 -9.01
CA GLU A 161 0.73 9.83 -9.96
C GLU A 161 -0.65 10.48 -9.94
N LYS A 162 -0.94 11.26 -10.99
CA LYS A 162 -2.26 11.84 -11.27
C LYS A 162 -3.10 10.82 -12.04
N SER A 163 -4.14 10.27 -11.41
CA SER A 163 -5.17 9.53 -12.15
C SER A 163 -6.01 10.51 -12.96
N LYS A 164 -6.15 10.26 -14.26
CA LYS A 164 -6.99 11.05 -15.17
C LYS A 164 -8.37 10.40 -15.28
N VAL A 165 -9.42 11.19 -15.17
CA VAL A 165 -10.81 10.77 -15.46
C VAL A 165 -11.27 11.54 -16.69
N LEU A 166 -11.99 10.86 -17.58
CA LEU A 166 -12.54 11.44 -18.80
C LEU A 166 -13.82 12.19 -18.45
N THR A 167 -13.83 13.51 -18.67
CA THR A 167 -15.05 14.34 -18.59
C THR A 167 -15.46 14.74 -20.00
N LEU A 168 -16.72 14.47 -20.33
CA LEU A 168 -17.34 14.79 -21.61
C LEU A 168 -18.04 16.15 -21.48
N HIS A 169 -17.54 17.17 -22.18
CA HIS A 169 -18.29 18.39 -22.47
C HIS A 169 -18.83 18.28 -23.90
N GLU A 170 -20.00 18.88 -24.17
CA GLU A 170 -20.94 18.66 -25.31
C GLU A 170 -20.40 18.65 -26.76
N SER A 171 -19.08 18.72 -26.98
CA SER A 171 -18.44 18.31 -28.25
C SER A 171 -16.93 18.08 -28.16
N THR A 172 -16.31 18.11 -26.96
CA THR A 172 -14.87 17.90 -26.79
C THR A 172 -14.54 17.08 -25.52
N VAL A 173 -13.73 16.03 -25.70
CA VAL A 173 -13.23 15.19 -24.59
C VAL A 173 -11.98 15.85 -24.03
N THR A 174 -12.05 16.34 -22.79
CA THR A 174 -10.89 16.92 -22.11
C THR A 174 -10.43 16.04 -20.95
N LEU A 175 -9.12 15.82 -20.86
CA LEU A 175 -8.49 15.06 -19.78
C LEU A 175 -8.22 16.00 -18.61
N ALA A 176 -9.18 16.13 -17.69
CA ALA A 176 -8.98 16.90 -16.47
C ALA A 176 -8.22 16.05 -15.40
N PRO A 177 -7.15 16.58 -14.78
CA PRO A 177 -6.54 15.93 -13.63
C PRO A 177 -7.49 16.03 -12.44
N VAL A 178 -7.96 14.90 -11.92
CA VAL A 178 -8.69 14.88 -10.65
C VAL A 178 -7.71 15.18 -9.52
N ALA A 179 -8.02 16.18 -8.70
CA ALA A 179 -7.31 16.43 -7.46
C ALA A 179 -7.57 15.25 -6.51
N ASP A 180 -6.62 14.32 -6.45
CA ASP A 180 -6.71 13.13 -5.62
C ASP A 180 -6.33 13.49 -4.16
N GLN A 181 -7.09 14.38 -3.54
CA GLN A 181 -6.95 14.74 -2.11
C GLN A 181 -8.12 14.18 -1.31
N LEU A 182 -8.14 12.86 -1.13
CA LEU A 182 -9.00 12.20 -0.15
C LEU A 182 -8.42 12.40 1.26
N THR A 183 -8.50 13.61 1.82
CA THR A 183 -7.97 13.87 3.17
C THR A 183 -8.78 13.12 4.23
N ALA A 184 -8.12 12.25 5.00
CA ALA A 184 -8.73 11.67 6.19
C ALA A 184 -8.71 12.70 7.33
N SER A 185 -9.88 12.96 7.94
CA SER A 185 -9.95 13.71 9.20
C SER A 185 -9.12 13.01 10.26
N HIS A 186 -8.32 13.78 10.99
CA HIS A 186 -7.44 13.33 12.07
C HIS A 186 -7.49 14.32 13.25
N ALA A 187 -8.64 14.98 13.41
CA ALA A 187 -8.84 15.99 14.44
C ALA A 187 -8.92 15.37 15.84
N THR A 188 -9.40 14.13 15.93
CA THR A 188 -9.57 13.41 17.19
C THR A 188 -8.62 12.23 17.33
N SER A 189 -8.33 11.86 18.59
CA SER A 189 -7.54 10.67 18.95
C SER A 189 -8.12 9.39 18.32
N LEU A 190 -9.44 9.27 18.31
CA LEU A 190 -10.17 8.13 17.76
C LEU A 190 -10.05 8.04 16.23
N GLU A 191 -10.19 9.17 15.53
CA GLU A 191 -10.00 9.21 14.07
C GLU A 191 -8.58 8.81 13.67
N ILE A 192 -7.57 9.24 14.42
CA ILE A 192 -6.17 8.85 14.20
C ILE A 192 -5.98 7.37 14.42
N GLN A 193 -6.53 6.81 15.50
CA GLN A 193 -6.47 5.38 15.75
C GLN A 193 -7.03 4.60 14.55
N TRP A 194 -8.18 5.00 14.01
CA TRP A 194 -8.77 4.36 12.83
C TRP A 194 -7.89 4.51 11.60
N CYS A 195 -7.30 5.68 11.36
CA CYS A 195 -6.38 5.90 10.24
C CYS A 195 -5.15 4.99 10.33
N LEU A 196 -4.56 4.87 11.52
CA LEU A 196 -3.41 4.00 11.75
C LEU A 196 -3.78 2.52 11.61
N GLN A 197 -4.94 2.10 12.14
CA GLN A 197 -5.44 0.73 11.99
C GLN A 197 -5.67 0.37 10.51
N ARG A 198 -6.26 1.26 9.72
CA ARG A 198 -6.42 1.04 8.27
C ARG A 198 -5.08 0.86 7.56
N ARG A 199 -4.06 1.62 7.97
CA ARG A 199 -2.70 1.45 7.46
C ARG A 199 -2.12 0.08 7.81
N GLY A 200 -2.36 -0.43 9.02
CA GLY A 200 -1.95 -1.78 9.43
C GLY A 200 -2.55 -2.86 8.54
N LEU A 201 -3.85 -2.78 8.27
CA LEU A 201 -4.53 -3.71 7.35
C LEU A 201 -3.93 -3.65 5.94
N ALA A 202 -3.58 -2.45 5.47
CA ALA A 202 -2.96 -2.26 4.17
C ALA A 202 -1.57 -2.92 4.10
N TYR A 203 -0.73 -2.75 5.12
CA TYR A 203 0.59 -3.39 5.17
C TYR A 203 0.50 -4.91 5.24
N ASP A 204 -0.46 -5.41 6.01
CA ASP A 204 -0.70 -6.83 6.17
C ASP A 204 -1.20 -7.48 4.86
N MET A 205 -2.11 -6.81 4.13
CA MET A 205 -2.52 -7.23 2.79
C MET A 205 -1.36 -7.25 1.79
N ASN A 206 -0.34 -6.41 1.98
CA ASN A 206 0.83 -6.37 1.11
C ASN A 206 1.97 -7.27 1.61
N GLN A 207 1.78 -7.98 2.74
CA GLN A 207 2.82 -8.82 3.38
C GLN A 207 4.11 -8.03 3.67
N ILE A 208 3.95 -6.78 4.14
CA ILE A 208 5.05 -5.90 4.54
C ILE A 208 5.24 -5.96 6.05
N ILE A 209 4.15 -5.77 6.81
CA ILE A 209 4.14 -5.80 8.28
C ILE A 209 2.94 -6.65 8.71
N SER A 210 3.11 -7.51 9.70
CA SER A 210 1.98 -8.23 10.29
C SER A 210 1.01 -7.28 10.99
N TRP A 211 -0.28 -7.61 10.90
CA TRP A 211 -1.32 -6.91 11.66
C TRP A 211 -0.98 -6.80 13.15
N GLU A 212 -0.51 -7.87 13.78
CA GLU A 212 -0.21 -7.94 15.21
C GLU A 212 0.93 -6.98 15.61
N THR A 213 2.00 -6.96 14.83
CA THR A 213 3.14 -6.07 15.08
C THR A 213 2.75 -4.61 14.87
N HIS A 214 1.94 -4.33 13.84
CA HIS A 214 1.44 -2.99 13.58
C HIS A 214 0.47 -2.52 14.67
N GLU A 215 -0.51 -3.35 15.06
CA GLU A 215 -1.52 -3.00 16.07
C GLU A 215 -0.90 -2.76 17.44
N SER A 216 0.15 -3.53 17.81
CA SER A 216 0.88 -3.27 19.04
C SER A 216 1.63 -1.92 19.01
N TRP A 217 2.09 -1.45 17.84
CA TRP A 217 2.65 -0.11 17.69
C TRP A 217 1.58 0.98 17.79
N VAL A 218 0.43 0.78 17.16
CA VAL A 218 -0.70 1.71 17.26
C VAL A 218 -1.16 1.82 18.71
N SER A 219 -1.29 0.69 19.40
CA SER A 219 -1.65 0.65 20.82
C SER A 219 -0.64 1.40 21.68
N TYR A 220 0.66 1.23 21.41
CA TYR A 220 1.73 1.96 22.08
C TYR A 220 1.62 3.48 21.89
N LEU A 221 1.37 3.95 20.67
CA LEU A 221 1.15 5.38 20.40
C LEU A 221 -0.09 5.93 21.11
N MET A 222 -1.20 5.17 21.12
CA MET A 222 -2.43 5.60 21.78
C MET A 222 -2.26 5.66 23.30
N GLN A 223 -1.48 4.74 23.89
CA GLN A 223 -1.16 4.77 25.32
C GLN A 223 -0.42 6.05 25.74
N HIS A 224 0.48 6.56 24.90
CA HIS A 224 1.17 7.84 25.15
C HIS A 224 0.24 9.06 25.04
N LEU A 225 -0.81 8.99 24.22
CA LEU A 225 -1.80 10.05 24.11
C LEU A 225 -2.70 10.16 25.35
N THR A 226 -2.98 9.02 25.99
CA THR A 226 -3.84 8.93 27.17
C THR A 226 -3.09 9.07 28.49
N ARG A 227 -1.74 9.12 28.45
CA ARG A 227 -0.91 9.20 29.66
C ARG A 227 -1.00 10.61 30.25
N GLU A 228 -1.23 10.68 31.56
CA GLU A 228 -1.22 11.94 32.29
C GLU A 228 0.19 12.55 32.31
N ALA A 229 0.26 13.84 32.00
CA ALA A 229 1.51 14.58 32.02
C ALA A 229 1.89 14.94 33.47
N PRO A 230 3.17 14.79 33.86
CA PRO A 230 3.67 15.31 35.13
C PRO A 230 3.43 16.82 35.29
N PRO A 231 3.38 17.35 36.53
CA PRO A 231 3.24 18.79 36.75
C PRO A 231 4.35 19.56 36.02
N ASN A 232 4.00 20.72 35.45
CA ASN A 232 4.83 21.56 34.57
C ASN A 232 5.07 21.05 33.13
N TYR A 233 4.58 19.87 32.76
CA TYR A 233 4.67 19.33 31.39
C TYR A 233 3.32 19.36 30.65
N ALA A 234 3.38 19.53 29.34
CA ALA A 234 2.24 19.41 28.44
C ALA A 234 2.03 17.94 28.05
N SER A 235 0.78 17.51 27.93
CA SER A 235 0.45 16.18 27.41
C SER A 235 0.92 16.02 25.97
N VAL A 236 1.17 14.77 25.59
CA VAL A 236 1.62 14.43 24.25
C VAL A 236 0.51 14.75 23.26
N GLY A 237 0.77 15.66 22.33
CA GLY A 237 -0.17 16.03 21.29
C GLY A 237 -0.17 15.06 20.10
N ILE A 238 -1.25 15.11 19.32
CA ILE A 238 -1.40 14.38 18.05
C ILE A 238 -0.21 14.59 17.11
N ASN A 239 0.26 15.83 16.99
CA ASN A 239 1.40 16.17 16.12
C ASN A 239 2.71 15.51 16.56
N GLN A 240 2.90 15.29 17.86
CA GLN A 240 4.09 14.60 18.38
C GLN A 240 4.05 13.11 18.04
N ILE A 241 2.87 12.49 18.15
CA ILE A 241 2.65 11.09 17.75
C ILE A 241 2.92 10.88 16.26
N LEU A 242 2.43 11.77 15.40
CA LEU A 242 2.67 11.67 13.95
C LEU A 242 4.15 11.84 13.60
N LYS A 243 4.89 12.70 14.33
CA LYS A 243 6.34 12.85 14.16
C LYS A 243 7.10 11.62 14.63
N ALA A 244 6.72 11.02 15.77
CA ALA A 244 7.31 9.78 16.27
C ALA A 244 7.06 8.61 15.31
N ASP A 245 5.84 8.50 14.79
CA ASP A 245 5.49 7.51 13.76
C ASP A 245 6.33 7.70 12.48
N SER A 246 6.45 8.94 11.98
CA SER A 246 7.31 9.24 10.83
C SER A 246 8.75 8.78 11.06
N GLU A 247 9.33 9.13 12.21
CA GLU A 247 10.71 8.78 12.55
C GLU A 247 10.93 7.27 12.59
N LEU A 248 10.03 6.52 13.22
CA LEU A 248 10.13 5.06 13.28
C LEU A 248 10.25 4.46 11.87
N PHE A 249 9.37 4.87 10.96
CA PHE A 249 9.41 4.37 9.57
C PHE A 249 10.63 4.85 8.79
N LEU A 250 11.20 6.02 9.11
CA LEU A 250 12.44 6.49 8.52
C LEU A 250 13.65 5.65 9.00
N LEU A 251 13.67 5.26 10.27
CA LEU A 251 14.71 4.37 10.81
C LEU A 251 14.59 2.97 10.20
N ILE A 252 13.36 2.43 10.14
CA ILE A 252 13.07 1.16 9.45
C ILE A 252 13.57 1.20 8.00
N ALA A 253 13.30 2.28 7.26
CA ALA A 253 13.74 2.43 5.88
C ALA A 253 15.27 2.53 5.72
N LYS A 254 16.00 2.93 6.77
CA LYS A 254 17.47 2.97 6.77
C LYS A 254 18.07 1.59 7.03
N GLU A 255 17.48 0.81 7.93
CA GLU A 255 17.97 -0.50 8.35
C GLU A 255 17.64 -1.60 7.35
N ILE A 256 16.46 -1.52 6.71
CA ILE A 256 15.96 -2.59 5.87
C ILE A 256 16.49 -2.50 4.44
N THR A 257 17.07 -3.61 3.98
CA THR A 257 17.49 -3.82 2.59
C THR A 257 16.44 -4.57 1.77
N GLN A 258 15.61 -5.39 2.41
CA GLN A 258 14.54 -6.17 1.79
C GLN A 258 13.21 -6.03 2.54
N VAL A 259 12.17 -5.62 1.83
CA VAL A 259 10.86 -5.30 2.43
C VAL A 259 9.94 -6.50 2.57
N ARG A 260 10.14 -7.51 1.72
CA ARG A 260 9.25 -8.65 1.62
C ARG A 260 9.57 -9.68 2.68
N ALA A 261 8.56 -10.50 2.98
CA ALA A 261 8.77 -11.74 3.72
C ALA A 261 9.85 -12.59 3.04
N ASP A 262 10.77 -13.10 3.85
CA ASP A 262 11.80 -14.03 3.41
C ASP A 262 11.16 -15.37 2.99
N SER A 263 11.95 -16.28 2.42
CA SER A 263 11.51 -17.64 2.03
C SER A 263 10.88 -18.44 3.18
N THR A 264 11.14 -18.04 4.42
CA THR A 264 10.59 -18.60 5.67
C THR A 264 9.21 -18.04 6.04
N GLY A 265 8.70 -17.05 5.29
CA GLY A 265 7.44 -16.38 5.56
C GLY A 265 7.50 -15.35 6.71
N LYS A 266 8.68 -15.13 7.31
CA LYS A 266 8.89 -14.11 8.33
C LYS A 266 9.13 -12.76 7.68
N MET A 267 8.42 -11.73 8.14
CA MET A 267 8.59 -10.36 7.63
C MET A 267 9.76 -9.66 8.34
N PRO A 268 10.80 -9.21 7.62
CA PRO A 268 11.96 -8.55 8.24
C PRO A 268 11.58 -7.21 8.88
N VAL A 269 10.54 -6.54 8.35
CA VAL A 269 10.02 -5.30 8.91
C VAL A 269 9.42 -5.49 10.29
N ASP A 270 8.86 -6.65 10.60
CA ASP A 270 8.29 -6.92 11.93
C ASP A 270 9.38 -6.92 13.00
N GLU A 271 10.51 -7.57 12.71
CA GLU A 271 11.64 -7.64 13.62
C GLU A 271 12.29 -6.27 13.83
N ALA A 272 12.49 -5.51 12.73
CA ALA A 272 12.99 -4.14 12.81
C ALA A 272 12.03 -3.24 13.60
N MET A 273 10.71 -3.37 13.39
CA MET A 273 9.72 -2.54 14.08
C MET A 273 9.65 -2.84 15.58
N GLN A 274 9.84 -4.10 16.00
CA GLN A 274 9.90 -4.47 17.41
C GLN A 274 11.16 -3.91 18.09
N LYS A 275 12.32 -3.96 17.42
CA LYS A 275 13.58 -3.40 17.93
C LYS A 275 13.54 -1.87 18.01
N LEU A 276 13.14 -1.22 16.91
CA LEU A 276 13.18 0.24 16.77
C LEU A 276 12.06 0.97 17.54
N ARG A 277 11.04 0.26 18.03
CA ARG A 277 9.98 0.84 18.88
C ARG A 277 10.54 1.51 20.13
N HIS A 278 11.61 0.95 20.68
CA HIS A 278 12.27 1.44 21.90
C HIS A 278 13.50 2.29 21.60
N ASP A 279 13.73 2.63 20.33
CA ASP A 279 14.87 3.47 19.95
C ASP A 279 14.74 4.85 20.62
N PRO A 280 15.82 5.37 21.25
CA PRO A 280 15.80 6.66 21.93
C PRO A 280 15.29 7.81 21.05
N ARG A 281 15.53 7.78 19.74
CA ARG A 281 15.11 8.84 18.80
C ARG A 281 13.59 8.88 18.61
N VAL A 282 12.94 7.71 18.70
CA VAL A 282 11.49 7.58 18.63
C VAL A 282 10.89 7.93 19.98
N VAL A 283 11.44 7.36 21.07
CA VAL A 283 10.95 7.59 22.44
C VAL A 283 11.06 9.05 22.84
N MET A 284 12.14 9.74 22.47
CA MET A 284 12.33 11.17 22.76
C MET A 284 11.20 12.03 22.20
N ARG A 285 10.65 11.69 21.03
CA ARG A 285 9.54 12.42 20.40
C ARG A 285 8.19 12.18 21.09
N LEU A 286 8.10 11.13 21.91
CA LEU A 286 6.92 10.76 22.69
C LEU A 286 6.99 11.27 24.14
N LEU A 287 8.06 11.98 24.52
CA LEU A 287 8.15 12.58 25.85
C LEU A 287 7.28 13.85 25.96
N PRO A 288 6.59 14.04 27.10
CA PRO A 288 5.97 15.31 27.45
C PRO A 288 6.98 16.45 27.37
N LEU A 289 6.62 17.53 26.68
CA LEU A 289 7.45 18.73 26.60
C LEU A 289 7.08 19.68 27.74
N PRO A 290 8.04 20.48 28.27
CA PRO A 290 7.70 21.50 29.26
C PRO A 290 6.64 22.42 28.67
N LYS A 291 5.60 22.76 29.45
CA LYS A 291 4.71 23.85 29.08
C LYS A 291 5.59 25.08 28.97
N GLY A 292 5.67 25.68 27.79
CA GLY A 292 6.56 26.82 27.58
C GLY A 292 6.37 27.85 28.70
N GLN A 293 7.44 28.17 29.42
CA GLN A 293 7.56 29.53 29.92
C GLN A 293 7.37 30.40 28.69
N SER A 294 6.27 31.15 28.65
CA SER A 294 6.26 32.35 27.82
C SER A 294 7.54 33.08 28.18
N SER A 295 8.45 33.22 27.22
CA SER A 295 9.52 34.20 27.32
C SER A 295 8.82 35.54 27.53
N SER A 296 8.67 35.96 28.78
CA SER A 296 8.37 37.33 29.15
C SER A 296 9.63 38.14 28.85
N ALA A 297 9.98 38.26 27.57
CA ALA A 297 10.77 39.37 27.10
C ALA A 297 9.78 40.54 27.09
N ALA A 298 9.84 41.35 28.14
CA ALA A 298 9.12 42.62 28.20
C ALA A 298 9.46 43.43 26.94
N PRO A 299 8.49 44.12 26.32
CA PRO A 299 8.83 45.13 25.33
C PRO A 299 9.50 46.28 26.09
N VAL A 300 10.79 46.48 25.83
CA VAL A 300 11.47 47.72 26.20
C VAL A 300 10.84 48.85 25.40
N ASP A 301 10.22 49.77 26.13
CA ASP A 301 9.72 51.06 25.68
C ASP A 301 10.93 51.97 25.38
N GLU A 302 11.19 52.22 24.11
CA GLU A 302 12.03 53.34 23.69
C GLU A 302 11.18 54.27 22.82
N THR A 303 10.82 55.39 23.43
CA THR A 303 10.06 56.49 22.83
C THR A 303 10.99 57.44 22.06
N GLU A 304 10.47 57.95 20.93
CA GLU A 304 10.80 59.21 20.24
C GLU A 304 11.98 59.30 19.21
N PRO A 305 11.97 60.25 18.24
CA PRO A 305 10.95 60.44 17.19
C PRO A 305 11.55 60.80 15.80
N SER A 306 10.66 60.97 14.81
CA SER A 306 10.72 61.98 13.72
C SER A 306 10.82 61.51 12.25
N ARG A 307 9.96 62.17 11.46
CA ARG A 307 10.04 62.58 10.04
C ARG A 307 9.72 61.55 8.94
N GLY A 308 8.68 61.88 8.15
CA GLY A 308 8.78 61.66 6.69
C GLY A 308 7.54 61.19 5.93
N ARG A 309 6.45 61.95 5.99
CA ARG A 309 5.35 62.08 5.01
C ARG A 309 5.65 61.55 3.58
N LYS A 310 4.79 60.66 3.05
CA LYS A 310 4.25 60.80 1.68
C LYS A 310 2.90 60.10 1.54
N ARG A 311 1.98 60.83 0.92
CA ARG A 311 0.53 60.67 0.84
C ARG A 311 0.20 60.70 -0.65
N GLN A 312 -0.41 59.67 -1.22
CA GLN A 312 -1.24 59.79 -2.44
C GLN A 312 -2.08 58.51 -2.61
N ARG A 313 -3.34 58.47 -2.16
CA ARG A 313 -4.57 58.95 -2.83
C ARG A 313 -5.12 57.92 -3.82
N GLU A 314 -5.87 56.94 -3.29
CA GLU A 314 -6.85 56.18 -4.07
C GLU A 314 -8.10 57.06 -4.29
N ARG A 315 -8.45 57.24 -5.58
CA ARG A 315 -9.67 57.91 -6.03
C ARG A 315 -10.79 56.88 -6.05
N THR A 316 -11.78 57.11 -5.20
CA THR A 316 -13.12 56.52 -5.28
C THR A 316 -13.81 56.92 -6.58
N GLY A 317 -14.46 55.95 -7.23
CA GLY A 317 -15.49 56.13 -8.24
C GLY A 317 -16.57 55.07 -7.99
N TRP A 318 -17.77 55.54 -7.64
CA TRP A 318 -18.86 54.84 -6.98
C TRP A 318 -20.09 54.78 -7.91
N GLY A 319 -20.93 53.77 -7.77
CA GLY A 319 -22.29 53.69 -8.34
C GLY A 319 -22.55 52.32 -8.98
N SER A 320 -23.61 51.58 -8.68
CA SER A 320 -24.91 51.92 -8.08
C SER A 320 -25.60 50.64 -7.57
N SER A 321 -26.47 50.78 -6.56
CA SER A 321 -27.86 50.30 -6.55
C SER A 321 -28.36 50.08 -5.12
N SER A 322 -29.26 50.93 -4.64
CA SER A 322 -30.54 50.54 -4.04
C SER A 322 -31.22 51.78 -3.45
N SER A 323 -32.42 52.09 -3.94
CA SER A 323 -33.52 52.57 -3.09
C SER A 323 -34.83 52.25 -3.80
N CYS A 324 -35.70 51.57 -3.07
CA CYS A 324 -37.07 51.26 -3.43
C CYS A 324 -38.00 52.48 -3.27
N GLU A 325 -39.00 52.50 -4.14
CA GLU A 325 -40.43 52.73 -3.90
C GLU A 325 -41.01 54.11 -3.50
N ASP A 326 -41.99 54.47 -4.34
CA ASP A 326 -43.30 55.08 -4.12
C ASP A 326 -43.51 56.61 -4.04
N GLY A 327 -44.31 57.05 -5.02
CA GLY A 327 -44.89 58.37 -5.24
C GLY A 327 -45.60 58.39 -6.60
#